data_AF-A0A661Q004-F1
#
_entry.id   AF-A0A661Q004-F1
#
_cell.length_a   1.000
_cell.length_b   1.000
_cell.length_c   1.000
_cell.angle_alpha   90.00
_cell.angle_beta   90.00
_cell.angle_gamma   90.00
#
_symmetry.space_group_name_H-M   'P 1'
#
loop_
_entity.id
_entity.type
_entity.pdbx_description
1 polymer ?
#
loop_
_entity_poly.entity_id
_entity_poly.type
_entity_poly.pdbx_seq_one_letter_code
_entity_poly.pdbx_strand_id
1 'polypeptide(L)' 'MQMIRSSGGVFEISVDNELIYSKKMVGVFPRDEDILKALKAR' A
#
# COMPACT_ATOMS: atom_id res chain seq x y z
N MET A 1 -7.86 -3.86 11.56
CA MET A 1 -7.38 -2.82 10.62
C MET A 1 -7.00 -1.58 11.41
N GLN A 2 -5.83 -1.02 11.14
CA GLN A 2 -5.34 0.20 11.78
C GLN A 2 -4.90 1.18 10.68
N MET A 3 -5.30 2.44 10.80
CA MET A 3 -4.78 3.52 9.96
C MET A 3 -3.72 4.27 10.74
N ILE A 4 -2.51 4.34 10.18
CA ILE A 4 -1.39 5.07 10.77
C ILE A 4 -1.25 6.37 9.97
N ARG A 5 -1.35 7.51 10.65
CA ARG A 5 -1.14 8.80 9.98
C ARG A 5 0.34 8.92 9.60
N SER A 6 0.59 9.24 8.35
CA SER A 6 1.93 9.51 7.82
C SER A 6 2.00 10.93 7.27
N SER A 7 3.19 11.51 7.32
CA SER A 7 3.47 12.88 6.84
C SER A 7 4.14 12.84 5.46
N GLY A 8 4.03 13.92 4.68
CA GLY A 8 4.76 14.06 3.41
C GLY A 8 4.15 13.34 2.19
N GLY A 9 2.83 13.07 2.20
CA GLY A 9 2.12 12.52 1.04
C GLY A 9 2.42 11.05 0.74
N VAL A 10 2.96 10.33 1.73
CA VAL A 10 3.24 8.90 1.69
C VAL A 10 1.96 8.12 1.97
N PHE A 11 1.73 7.06 1.20
CA PHE A 11 0.64 6.11 1.39
C PHE A 11 1.18 4.70 1.19
N GLU A 12 1.15 3.89 2.24
CA GLU A 12 1.73 2.56 2.27
C GLU A 12 0.72 1.56 2.81
N ILE A 13 0.71 0.37 2.19
CA ILE A 13 -0.16 -0.73 2.60
C ILE A 13 0.74 -1.92 2.89
N SER A 14 0.59 -2.46 4.09
CA SER A 14 1.31 -3.64 4.54
C SER A 14 0.33 -4.68 5.10
N VAL A 15 0.65 -5.96 4.88
CA VAL A 15 -0.11 -7.11 5.39
C VAL A 15 0.86 -8.05 6.08
N ASP A 16 0.56 -8.45 7.32
CA ASP A 16 1.45 -9.26 8.16
C ASP A 16 2.88 -8.69 8.28
N ASN A 17 2.99 -7.36 8.36
CA ASN A 17 4.25 -6.59 8.36
C ASN A 17 5.05 -6.62 7.04
N GLU A 18 4.50 -7.19 5.96
CA GLU A 18 5.10 -7.13 4.63
C GLU A 18 4.50 -5.97 3.83
N LEU A 19 5.35 -5.12 3.26
CA LEU A 19 4.94 -4.00 2.43
C LEU A 19 4.46 -4.50 1.06
N ILE A 20 3.17 -4.35 0.78
CA ILE A 20 2.57 -4.78 -0.50
C ILE A 20 2.36 -3.62 -1.47
N TYR A 21 2.41 -2.37 -1.00
CA TYR A 21 2.31 -1.18 -1.84
C TYR A 21 2.93 0.07 -1.20
N SER A 22 3.57 0.92 -2.00
CA SER A 22 4.04 2.24 -1.56
C SER A 22 3.85 3.31 -2.64
N LYS A 23 2.96 4.28 -2.39
CA LYS A 23 2.77 5.46 -3.26
C LYS A 23 4.07 6.25 -3.42
N LYS A 24 4.95 6.23 -2.42
CA LYS A 24 6.26 6.90 -2.52
C LYS A 24 7.13 6.29 -3.64
N MET A 25 6.99 4.98 -3.87
CA MET A 25 7.73 4.26 -4.91
C MET A 25 7.08 4.42 -6.29
N VAL A 26 5.75 4.29 -6.37
CA VAL A 26 5.02 4.27 -7.66
C VAL A 26 4.59 5.67 -8.11
N GLY A 27 4.60 6.65 -7.21
CA GLY A 27 4.23 8.04 -7.46
C GLY A 27 2.72 8.32 -7.53
N VAL A 28 1.89 7.28 -7.63
CA VAL A 28 0.43 7.37 -7.75
C VAL A 28 -0.27 6.69 -6.57
N PHE A 29 -1.57 6.94 -6.38
CA PHE A 29 -2.39 6.15 -5.45
C PHE A 29 -2.74 4.80 -6.07
N PRO A 30 -2.90 3.73 -5.27
CA PRO A 30 -3.31 2.44 -5.78
C PRO A 30 -4.78 2.49 -6.20
N ARG A 31 -5.13 1.71 -7.22
CA ARG A 31 -6.52 1.32 -7.48
C ARG A 31 -6.82 0.04 -6.70
N ASP A 32 -8.10 -0.26 -6.50
CA ASP A 32 -8.53 -1.46 -5.79
C ASP A 32 -7.93 -2.73 -6.40
N GLU A 33 -7.88 -2.80 -7.73
CA GLU A 33 -7.31 -3.93 -8.47
C GLU A 33 -5.81 -4.14 -8.20
N ASP A 34 -5.05 -3.08 -8.00
CA ASP A 34 -3.60 -3.15 -7.76
C ASP A 34 -3.33 -3.85 -6.42
N ILE A 35 -4.15 -3.53 -5.41
CA ILE A 35 -4.06 -4.14 -4.08
C ILE A 35 -4.56 -5.58 -4.10
N LEU A 36 -5.69 -5.85 -4.76
CA LEU A 36 -6.20 -7.22 -4.89
C LEU A 36 -5.21 -8.14 -5.62
N LYS A 37 -4.50 -7.63 -6.63
CA LYS A 37 -3.46 -8.38 -7.34
C LYS A 37 -2.24 -8.65 -6.46
N ALA A 38 -1.77 -7.65 -5.71
CA ALA A 38 -0.66 -7.81 -4.77
C ALA A 38 -0.99 -8.84 -3.67
N LEU A 39 -2.22 -8.83 -3.17
CA LEU A 39 -2.70 -9.81 -2.18
C LEU A 39 -2.77 -11.23 -2.73
N LYS A 40 -3.19 -11.43 -3.99
CA LYS A 40 -3.25 -12.74 -4.64
C LYS A 40 -1.89 -13.31 -5.03
N ALA A 41 -0.87 -12.46 -5.16
CA ALA A 41 0.47 -12.85 -5.58
C ALA A 41 1.39 -13.30 -4.43
N ARG A 42 0.93 -13.17 -3.18
CA ARG A 42 1.52 -13.85 -2.01
C ARG A 42 1.16 -15.34 -2.02
#